data_AF-A0AAU4R0A9-F1
#
_entry.id   AF-A0AAU4R0A9-F1
#
_cell.length_a   1.000
_cell.length_b   1.000
_cell.length_c   1.000
_cell.angle_alpha   90.00
_cell.angle_beta   90.00
_cell.angle_gamma   90.00
#
_symmetry.space_group_name_H-M   'P 1'
#
loop_
_entity.id
_entity.type
_entity.pdbx_description
1 polymer ?
#
loop_
_entity_poly.entity_id
_entity_poly.type
_entity_poly.pdbx_seq_one_letter_code
_entity_poly.pdbx_strand_id
1 'polypeptide(L)'
;MPRTEARWAWLLSDGGEPRNWMLLLAPLLGWHADGWAGIGWGVVAAVFTAVLPTLILRLGEHRQYWGDRHVRRRHDRIVAAPGVMASVITGTALLYGLDAPVEVTALVAAMVAVLLALLVITFFWKVSVHSAIASGALAILATVFGPWLLLLAPVVVLIGWSRIRLRCHTAGQVSVGFLIGAAVNSPVFDLVR
;
A
#
# COMPACT_ATOMS: atom_id res chain seq x y z
N MET A 1 23.27 -1.30 -18.81
CA MET A 1 22.24 -0.25 -18.61
C MET A 1 22.96 1.03 -18.19
N PRO A 2 22.59 2.21 -18.70
CA PRO A 2 23.17 3.48 -18.24
C PRO A 2 22.96 3.61 -16.73
N ARG A 3 24.01 3.99 -15.99
CA ARG A 3 23.97 4.15 -14.51
C ARG A 3 22.84 5.09 -14.05
N THR A 4 22.49 6.06 -14.88
CA THR A 4 21.44 7.07 -14.63
C THR A 4 20.04 6.48 -14.70
N GLU A 5 19.70 5.71 -15.74
CA GLU A 5 18.38 5.07 -15.87
C GLU A 5 18.10 4.09 -14.73
N ALA A 6 19.12 3.31 -14.33
CA ALA A 6 19.01 2.39 -13.21
C ALA A 6 18.77 3.14 -11.89
N ARG A 7 19.39 4.30 -11.70
CA ARG A 7 19.19 5.17 -10.53
C ARG A 7 17.77 5.73 -10.49
N TRP A 8 17.23 6.20 -11.61
CA TRP A 8 15.86 6.72 -11.68
C TRP A 8 14.81 5.65 -11.39
N ALA A 9 14.97 4.45 -11.97
CA ALA A 9 14.07 3.33 -11.68
C ALA A 9 14.12 2.95 -10.19
N TRP A 10 15.30 2.95 -9.56
CA TRP A 10 15.42 2.69 -8.14
C TRP A 10 14.73 3.76 -7.28
N LEU A 11 14.97 5.04 -7.56
CA LEU A 11 14.33 6.16 -6.84
C LEU A 11 12.81 6.13 -6.94
N LEU A 12 12.27 5.88 -8.14
CA LEU A 12 10.83 5.76 -8.36
C LEU A 12 10.25 4.56 -7.59
N SER A 13 10.98 3.46 -7.55
CA SER A 13 10.55 2.29 -6.80
C SER A 13 10.62 2.49 -5.29
N ASP A 14 11.62 3.18 -4.78
CA ASP A 14 11.81 3.45 -3.34
C ASP A 14 10.79 4.51 -2.86
N GLY A 15 10.62 5.58 -3.63
CA GLY A 15 9.59 6.59 -3.39
C GLY A 15 8.17 6.02 -3.46
N GLY A 16 7.92 5.13 -4.42
CA GLY A 16 6.65 4.42 -4.59
C GLY A 16 6.43 3.23 -3.65
N GLU A 17 7.24 3.08 -2.59
CA GLU A 17 7.02 2.03 -1.60
C GLU A 17 5.64 2.19 -0.93
N PRO A 18 4.92 1.08 -0.69
CA PRO A 18 3.65 1.06 0.05
C PRO A 18 3.62 1.89 1.34
N ARG A 19 4.72 1.86 2.10
CA ARG A 19 4.83 2.61 3.35
C ARG A 19 4.72 4.12 3.15
N ASN A 20 5.28 4.66 2.07
CA ASN A 20 5.30 6.09 1.84
C ASN A 20 3.90 6.60 1.49
N TRP A 21 3.13 5.82 0.73
CA TRP A 21 1.73 6.11 0.46
C TRP A 21 0.92 6.22 1.74
N MET A 22 1.05 5.27 2.67
CA MET A 22 0.29 5.29 3.92
C MET A 22 0.77 6.38 4.90
N LEU A 23 2.07 6.66 4.94
CA LEU A 23 2.63 7.75 5.74
C LEU A 23 2.14 9.14 5.29
N LEU A 24 1.74 9.28 4.02
CA LEU A 24 1.22 10.54 3.48
C LEU A 24 -0.31 10.58 3.47
N LEU A 25 -0.96 9.53 2.95
CA LEU A 25 -2.40 9.51 2.78
C LEU A 25 -3.17 9.45 4.09
N ALA A 26 -2.72 8.67 5.06
CA ALA A 26 -3.49 8.52 6.29
C ALA A 26 -3.57 9.84 7.09
N PRO A 27 -2.46 10.58 7.31
CA PRO A 27 -2.53 11.93 7.89
C PRO A 27 -3.32 12.92 7.03
N LEU A 28 -3.21 12.85 5.70
CA LEU A 28 -3.93 13.74 4.79
C LEU A 28 -5.45 13.55 4.87
N LEU A 29 -5.93 12.30 4.83
CA LEU A 29 -7.35 11.99 4.97
C LEU A 29 -7.84 12.30 6.39
N GLY A 30 -7.01 12.05 7.39
CA GLY A 30 -7.28 12.48 8.77
C GLY A 30 -7.49 13.99 8.85
N TRP A 31 -6.56 14.77 8.28
CA TRP A 31 -6.69 16.23 8.22
C TRP A 31 -7.95 16.70 7.51
N HIS A 32 -8.29 16.05 6.40
CA HIS A 32 -9.51 16.36 5.66
C HIS A 32 -10.77 16.08 6.48
N ALA A 33 -10.79 14.99 7.25
CA ALA A 33 -11.95 14.58 8.03
C ALA A 33 -12.16 15.39 9.32
N ASP A 34 -11.09 15.73 10.05
CA ASP A 34 -11.19 16.34 11.39
C ASP A 34 -10.00 17.26 11.75
N GLY A 35 -9.37 17.88 10.75
CA GLY A 35 -8.29 18.84 10.93
C GLY A 35 -7.08 18.28 11.71
N TRP A 36 -6.58 19.03 12.69
CA TRP A 36 -5.39 18.63 13.45
C TRP A 36 -5.60 17.37 14.30
N ALA A 37 -6.82 17.17 14.84
CA ALA A 37 -7.15 15.96 15.59
C ALA A 37 -7.16 14.75 14.66
N GLY A 38 -7.73 14.90 13.47
CA GLY A 38 -7.72 13.88 12.42
C GLY A 38 -6.32 13.48 11.95
N ILE A 39 -5.36 14.40 11.89
CA ILE A 39 -3.94 14.07 11.62
C ILE A 39 -3.42 13.05 12.63
N GLY A 40 -3.77 13.19 13.91
CA GLY A 40 -3.41 12.23 14.97
C GLY A 40 -3.89 10.82 14.64
N TRP A 41 -5.16 10.68 14.24
CA TRP A 41 -5.72 9.41 13.79
C TRP A 41 -5.03 8.85 12.56
N GLY A 42 -4.71 9.72 11.60
CA GLY A 42 -3.94 9.35 10.41
C GLY A 42 -2.53 8.86 10.74
N VAL A 43 -1.87 9.43 11.74
CA VAL A 43 -0.56 8.96 12.25
C VAL A 43 -0.71 7.59 12.90
N VAL A 44 -1.74 7.38 13.74
CA VAL A 44 -2.03 6.06 14.33
C VAL A 44 -2.23 5.02 13.23
N ALA A 45 -3.04 5.32 12.22
CA ALA A 45 -3.25 4.47 11.06
C ALA A 45 -1.92 4.17 10.34
N ALA A 46 -1.07 5.18 10.10
CA ALA A 46 0.23 5.01 9.46
C ALA A 46 1.21 4.14 10.28
N VAL A 47 1.14 4.17 11.62
CA VAL A 47 1.94 3.28 12.47
C VAL A 47 1.60 1.83 12.19
N PHE A 48 0.32 1.47 12.15
CA PHE A 48 -0.13 0.08 11.95
C PHE A 48 -0.05 -0.39 10.49
N THR A 49 -0.11 0.52 9.52
CA THR A 49 -0.13 0.19 8.08
C THR A 49 1.23 0.33 7.40
N ALA A 50 2.14 1.15 7.92
CA ALA A 50 3.43 1.43 7.31
C ALA A 50 4.61 1.07 8.23
N VAL A 51 4.61 1.60 9.45
CA VAL A 51 5.77 1.50 10.35
C VAL A 51 5.93 0.08 10.88
N LEU A 52 4.92 -0.45 11.58
CA LEU A 52 4.95 -1.79 12.16
C LEU A 52 5.15 -2.88 11.10
N PRO A 53 4.42 -2.90 9.96
CA PRO A 53 4.70 -3.85 8.89
C PRO A 53 6.14 -3.78 8.39
N THR A 54 6.69 -2.58 8.19
CA THR A 54 8.09 -2.44 7.76
C THR A 54 9.07 -2.97 8.80
N LEU A 55 8.80 -2.76 10.10
CA LEU A 55 9.61 -3.30 11.18
C LEU A 55 9.54 -4.83 11.22
N ILE A 56 8.35 -5.42 11.09
CA ILE A 56 8.16 -6.87 11.01
C ILE A 56 8.98 -7.46 9.86
N LEU A 57 8.88 -6.85 8.67
CA LEU A 57 9.61 -7.29 7.48
C LEU A 57 11.14 -7.20 7.66
N ARG A 58 11.64 -6.12 8.27
CA ARG A 58 13.07 -5.94 8.56
C ARG A 58 13.58 -6.89 9.64
N LEU A 59 12.81 -7.11 10.70
CA LEU A 59 13.18 -8.01 11.78
C LEU A 59 13.27 -9.44 11.29
N GLY A 60 12.33 -9.90 10.46
CA GLY A 60 12.40 -11.25 9.92
C GLY A 60 13.49 -11.45 8.87
N GLU A 61 13.85 -10.40 8.11
CA GLU A 61 15.05 -10.40 7.25
C GLU A 61 16.31 -10.54 8.11
N HIS A 62 16.45 -9.75 9.19
CA HIS A 62 17.59 -9.84 10.11
C HIS A 62 17.67 -11.20 10.82
N ARG A 63 16.53 -11.83 11.10
CA ARG A 63 16.43 -13.20 11.66
C ARG A 63 16.62 -14.29 10.60
N GLN A 64 16.86 -13.94 9.34
CA GLN A 64 17.07 -14.85 8.21
C GLN A 64 15.85 -15.75 7.90
N TYR A 65 14.63 -15.31 8.25
CA TYR A 65 13.40 -16.01 7.83
C TYR A 65 13.13 -15.87 6.32
N TRP A 66 13.65 -14.81 5.69
CA TRP A 66 13.56 -14.57 4.24
C TRP A 66 14.76 -13.80 3.72
N GLY A 67 14.96 -13.86 2.40
CA GLY A 67 16.20 -13.41 1.76
C GLY A 67 16.32 -11.90 1.50
N ASP A 68 15.23 -11.13 1.57
CA ASP A 68 15.26 -9.67 1.37
C ASP A 68 14.07 -8.93 2.02
N ARG A 69 14.27 -7.64 2.35
CA ARG A 69 13.25 -6.73 2.91
C ARG A 69 11.97 -6.64 2.06
N HIS A 70 12.11 -6.69 0.74
CA HIS A 70 10.99 -6.55 -0.20
C HIS A 70 10.24 -7.87 -0.44
N VAL A 71 10.64 -8.92 0.27
CA VAL A 71 10.06 -10.25 0.26
C VAL A 71 9.76 -10.68 -1.18
N ARG A 72 10.78 -10.70 -2.04
CA ARG A 72 10.59 -10.85 -3.49
C ARG A 72 10.09 -12.23 -3.88
N ARG A 73 10.40 -13.26 -3.08
CA ARG A 73 9.99 -14.64 -3.30
C ARG A 73 8.55 -14.82 -2.82
N ARG A 74 7.76 -15.52 -3.63
CA ARG A 74 6.33 -15.77 -3.33
C ARG A 74 6.14 -16.50 -2.00
N HIS A 75 6.97 -17.52 -1.73
CA HIS A 75 6.95 -18.26 -0.47
C HIS A 75 7.15 -17.33 0.73
N ASP A 76 8.20 -16.51 0.71
CA ASP A 76 8.52 -15.58 1.78
C ASP A 76 7.37 -14.59 2.03
N ARG A 77 6.63 -14.18 0.98
CA ARG A 77 5.46 -13.29 1.12
C ARG A 77 4.32 -13.95 1.89
N ILE A 78 4.07 -15.23 1.60
CA ILE A 78 3.05 -16.01 2.29
C ILE A 78 3.41 -16.17 3.76
N VAL A 79 4.69 -16.40 4.07
CA VAL A 79 5.20 -16.52 5.45
C VAL A 79 5.15 -15.18 6.21
N ALA A 80 5.47 -14.07 5.54
CA ALA A 80 5.44 -12.74 6.16
C ALA A 80 4.02 -12.17 6.33
N ALA A 81 3.07 -12.59 5.49
CA ALA A 81 1.72 -12.03 5.44
C ALA A 81 0.96 -12.07 6.76
N PRO A 82 0.96 -13.16 7.58
CA PRO A 82 0.25 -13.17 8.85
C PRO A 82 0.68 -12.05 9.80
N GLY A 83 1.98 -11.77 9.92
CA GLY A 83 2.47 -10.70 10.79
C GLY A 83 2.05 -9.31 10.31
N VAL A 84 2.16 -9.05 9.00
CA VAL A 84 1.71 -7.80 8.40
C VAL A 84 0.19 -7.64 8.54
N MET A 85 -0.58 -8.68 8.24
CA MET A 85 -2.05 -8.66 8.35
C MET A 85 -2.49 -8.46 9.79
N ALA A 86 -1.86 -9.12 10.76
CA ALA A 86 -2.17 -8.92 12.18
C ALA A 86 -1.98 -7.44 12.58
N SER A 87 -0.86 -6.82 12.20
CA SER A 87 -0.62 -5.39 12.46
C SER A 87 -1.72 -4.50 11.87
N VAL A 88 -2.07 -4.70 10.59
CA VAL A 88 -3.07 -3.85 9.93
C VAL A 88 -4.46 -4.08 10.52
N ILE A 89 -4.87 -5.33 10.75
CA ILE A 89 -6.17 -5.67 11.36
C ILE A 89 -6.29 -5.10 12.78
N THR A 90 -5.24 -5.18 13.59
CA THR A 90 -5.21 -4.55 14.91
C THR A 90 -5.37 -3.03 14.80
N GLY A 91 -4.69 -2.40 13.84
CA GLY A 91 -4.86 -0.97 13.56
C GLY A 91 -6.31 -0.61 13.20
N THR A 92 -6.93 -1.37 12.29
CA THR A 92 -8.34 -1.18 11.93
C THR A 92 -9.27 -1.34 13.13
N ALA A 93 -9.08 -2.37 13.95
CA ALA A 93 -9.90 -2.62 15.13
C ALA A 93 -9.77 -1.51 16.18
N LEU A 94 -8.56 -0.96 16.35
CA LEU A 94 -8.32 0.19 17.24
C LEU A 94 -8.99 1.46 16.73
N LEU A 95 -8.88 1.75 15.43
CA LEU A 95 -9.54 2.92 14.84
C LEU A 95 -11.07 2.83 14.98
N TYR A 96 -11.63 1.65 14.75
CA TYR A 96 -13.07 1.42 14.92
C TYR A 96 -13.50 1.50 16.39
N GLY A 97 -12.75 0.87 17.30
CA GLY A 97 -13.09 0.82 18.73
C GLY A 97 -12.87 2.14 19.48
N LEU A 98 -12.15 3.10 18.87
CA LEU A 98 -11.91 4.42 19.44
C LEU A 98 -12.64 5.54 18.68
N ASP A 99 -13.62 5.18 17.83
CA ASP A 99 -14.44 6.12 17.06
C ASP A 99 -13.62 7.12 16.22
N ALA A 100 -12.54 6.62 15.59
CA ALA A 100 -11.71 7.44 14.69
C ALA A 100 -12.53 7.92 13.47
N PRO A 101 -12.15 9.06 12.85
CA PRO A 101 -12.85 9.59 11.69
C PRO A 101 -13.03 8.54 10.60
N VAL A 102 -14.27 8.45 10.09
CA VAL A 102 -14.69 7.37 9.18
C VAL A 102 -13.79 7.26 7.95
N GLU A 103 -13.28 8.37 7.41
CA GLU A 103 -12.38 8.37 6.25
C GLU A 103 -11.05 7.66 6.52
N VAL A 104 -10.48 7.82 7.72
CA VAL A 104 -9.23 7.14 8.11
C VAL A 104 -9.49 5.66 8.31
N THR A 105 -10.60 5.30 8.96
CA THR A 105 -10.99 3.91 9.17
C THR A 105 -11.28 3.20 7.85
N ALA A 106 -12.01 3.85 6.93
CA ALA A 106 -12.31 3.37 5.59
C ALA A 106 -11.03 3.15 4.76
N LEU A 107 -10.04 4.05 4.83
CA LEU A 107 -8.74 3.89 4.18
C LEU A 107 -8.04 2.61 4.62
N VAL A 108 -7.97 2.35 5.93
CA VAL A 108 -7.29 1.16 6.47
C VAL A 108 -8.08 -0.10 6.15
N ALA A 109 -9.42 -0.08 6.23
CA ALA A 109 -10.27 -1.19 5.86
C ALA A 109 -10.10 -1.57 4.37
N ALA A 110 -10.06 -0.58 3.48
CA ALA A 110 -9.80 -0.79 2.05
C ALA A 110 -8.40 -1.37 1.80
N MET A 111 -7.38 -0.92 2.55
CA MET A 111 -6.05 -1.53 2.52
C MET A 111 -6.06 -3.01 2.95
N VAL A 112 -6.78 -3.37 4.02
CA VAL A 112 -6.95 -4.77 4.44
C VAL A 112 -7.55 -5.60 3.32
N ALA A 113 -8.62 -5.11 2.68
CA ALA A 113 -9.26 -5.81 1.56
C ALA A 113 -8.31 -6.03 0.37
N VAL A 114 -7.53 -5.02 0.00
CA VAL A 114 -6.51 -5.13 -1.05
C VAL A 114 -5.42 -6.14 -0.65
N LEU A 115 -4.90 -6.08 0.57
CA LEU A 115 -3.86 -7.02 1.03
C LEU A 115 -4.36 -8.47 1.06
N LEU A 116 -5.61 -8.70 1.48
CA LEU A 116 -6.24 -10.01 1.43
C LEU A 116 -6.36 -10.51 -0.02
N ALA A 117 -6.88 -9.68 -0.93
CA ALA A 117 -6.99 -10.02 -2.34
C ALA A 117 -5.62 -10.37 -2.95
N LEU A 118 -4.59 -9.56 -2.64
CA LEU A 118 -3.22 -9.81 -3.09
C LEU A 118 -2.65 -11.10 -2.50
N LEU A 119 -2.91 -11.40 -1.22
CA LEU A 119 -2.46 -12.62 -0.57
C LEU A 119 -3.08 -13.85 -1.22
N VAL A 120 -4.41 -13.85 -1.42
CA VAL A 120 -5.16 -14.93 -2.09
C VAL A 120 -4.57 -15.19 -3.47
N ILE A 121 -4.35 -14.15 -4.28
CA ILE A 121 -3.78 -14.32 -5.61
C ILE A 121 -2.32 -14.76 -5.52
N THR A 122 -1.56 -14.26 -4.54
CA THR A 122 -0.16 -14.64 -4.30
C THR A 122 -0.03 -16.12 -3.91
N PHE A 123 -1.09 -16.80 -3.46
CA PHE A 123 -1.11 -18.27 -3.34
C PHE A 123 -1.11 -19.02 -4.67
N PHE A 124 -1.25 -18.36 -5.81
CA PHE A 124 -1.23 -18.99 -7.13
C PHE A 124 -0.21 -18.31 -8.06
N TRP A 125 -0.14 -16.97 -8.02
CA TRP A 125 0.65 -16.16 -8.94
C TRP A 125 1.12 -14.85 -8.29
N LYS A 126 2.35 -14.42 -8.61
CA LYS A 126 2.96 -13.23 -8.00
C LYS A 126 2.30 -11.96 -8.53
N VAL A 127 1.89 -11.03 -7.65
CA VAL A 127 1.35 -9.72 -8.03
C VAL A 127 2.23 -8.58 -7.48
N SER A 128 2.21 -7.42 -8.16
CA SER A 128 2.93 -6.21 -7.73
C SER A 128 2.16 -5.42 -6.67
N VAL A 129 2.60 -5.51 -5.41
CA VAL A 129 2.03 -4.74 -4.28
C VAL A 129 2.23 -3.23 -4.47
N HIS A 130 3.35 -2.80 -5.04
CA HIS A 130 3.59 -1.36 -5.30
C HIS A 130 2.56 -0.80 -6.28
N SER A 131 2.22 -1.58 -7.32
CA SER A 131 1.22 -1.20 -8.31
C SER A 131 -0.16 -1.11 -7.68
N ALA A 132 -0.56 -2.12 -6.90
CA ALA A 132 -1.86 -2.15 -6.23
C ALA A 132 -2.04 -1.01 -5.23
N ILE A 133 -1.04 -0.73 -4.40
CA ILE A 133 -1.15 0.33 -3.40
C ILE A 133 -1.11 1.71 -4.05
N ALA A 134 -0.28 1.92 -5.08
CA ALA A 134 -0.24 3.19 -5.79
C ALA A 134 -1.55 3.50 -6.56
N SER A 135 -2.16 2.51 -7.24
CA SER A 135 -3.44 2.74 -7.91
C SER A 135 -4.60 2.87 -6.93
N GLY A 136 -4.61 2.09 -5.85
CA GLY A 136 -5.62 2.22 -4.80
C GLY A 136 -5.54 3.57 -4.10
N ALA A 137 -4.33 4.05 -3.81
CA ALA A 137 -4.08 5.38 -3.27
C ALA A 137 -4.64 6.48 -4.18
N LEU A 138 -4.34 6.41 -5.48
CA LEU A 138 -4.85 7.34 -6.48
C LEU A 138 -6.38 7.31 -6.57
N ALA A 139 -6.97 6.11 -6.50
CA ALA A 139 -8.41 5.93 -6.55
C ALA A 139 -9.11 6.59 -5.34
N ILE A 140 -8.61 6.37 -4.11
CA ILE A 140 -9.13 7.06 -2.91
C ILE A 140 -8.94 8.57 -3.00
N LEU A 141 -7.77 9.03 -3.44
CA LEU A 141 -7.52 10.46 -3.63
C LEU A 141 -8.55 11.09 -4.58
N ALA A 142 -8.80 10.44 -5.72
CA ALA A 142 -9.79 10.91 -6.69
C ALA A 142 -11.23 10.90 -6.13
N THR A 143 -11.57 9.91 -5.30
CA THR A 143 -12.87 9.85 -4.60
C THR A 143 -13.04 10.99 -3.59
N VAL A 144 -12.01 11.29 -2.78
CA VAL A 144 -12.10 12.26 -1.68
C VAL A 144 -11.95 13.70 -2.16
N PHE A 145 -10.92 13.98 -2.96
CA PHE A 145 -10.55 15.35 -3.36
C PHE A 145 -10.99 15.70 -4.80
N GLY A 146 -11.59 14.75 -5.51
CA GLY A 146 -12.17 14.94 -6.83
C GLY A 146 -11.37 14.32 -7.98
N PRO A 147 -12.03 14.08 -9.13
CA PRO A 147 -11.50 13.27 -10.23
C PRO A 147 -10.29 13.90 -10.94
N TRP A 148 -10.04 15.20 -10.75
CA TRP A 148 -8.87 15.88 -11.32
C TRP A 148 -7.54 15.28 -10.83
N LEU A 149 -7.53 14.62 -9.66
CA LEU A 149 -6.34 13.91 -9.18
C LEU A 149 -5.94 12.72 -10.06
N LEU A 150 -6.82 12.22 -10.95
CA LEU A 150 -6.45 11.24 -11.97
C LEU A 150 -5.34 11.72 -12.91
N LEU A 151 -5.05 13.03 -12.96
CA LEU A 151 -3.87 13.58 -13.62
C LEU A 151 -2.55 13.03 -13.03
N LEU A 152 -2.56 12.43 -11.84
CA LEU A 152 -1.41 11.74 -11.23
C LEU A 152 -1.25 10.29 -11.71
N ALA A 153 -2.16 9.75 -12.53
CA ALA A 153 -2.04 8.41 -13.11
C ALA A 153 -0.69 8.12 -13.80
N PRO A 154 -0.06 9.07 -14.54
CA PRO A 154 1.27 8.86 -15.09
C PRO A 154 2.32 8.53 -14.03
N VAL A 155 2.24 9.12 -12.83
CA VAL A 155 3.16 8.83 -11.71
C VAL A 155 2.98 7.39 -11.24
N VAL A 156 1.73 6.94 -11.10
CA VAL A 156 1.39 5.56 -10.74
C VAL A 156 1.91 4.56 -11.78
N VAL A 157 1.75 4.89 -13.08
CA VAL A 157 2.30 4.07 -14.18
C VAL A 157 3.83 4.03 -14.14
N LEU A 158 4.51 5.14 -13.84
CA LEU A 158 5.97 5.20 -13.69
C LEU A 158 6.47 4.32 -12.53
N ILE A 159 5.72 4.23 -11.43
CA ILE A 159 6.01 3.28 -10.34
C ILE A 159 5.95 1.86 -10.88
N GLY A 160 4.90 1.48 -11.62
CA GLY A 160 4.80 0.16 -12.25
C GLY A 160 5.95 -0.14 -13.23
N TRP A 161 6.28 0.83 -14.09
CA TRP A 161 7.41 0.74 -15.02
C TRP A 161 8.73 0.48 -14.29
N SER A 162 8.97 1.17 -13.18
CA SER A 162 10.19 0.97 -12.37
C SER A 162 10.33 -0.49 -11.91
N ARG A 163 9.23 -1.15 -11.53
CA ARG A 163 9.22 -2.55 -11.08
C ARG A 163 9.55 -3.52 -12.21
N ILE A 164 9.13 -3.21 -13.43
CA ILE A 164 9.46 -3.99 -14.63
C ILE A 164 10.93 -3.79 -14.98
N ARG A 165 11.41 -2.54 -14.99
CA ARG A 165 12.82 -2.22 -15.32
C ARG A 165 13.81 -2.81 -14.33
N LEU A 166 13.49 -2.79 -13.05
CA LEU A 166 14.27 -3.45 -12.00
C LEU A 166 14.11 -4.98 -11.99
N ARG A 167 13.41 -5.55 -12.98
CA ARG A 167 13.15 -6.99 -13.16
C ARG A 167 12.53 -7.65 -11.93
N CYS A 168 11.79 -6.88 -11.14
CA CYS A 168 11.08 -7.39 -9.97
C CYS A 168 9.77 -8.08 -10.36
N HIS A 169 9.14 -7.61 -11.43
CA HIS A 169 7.82 -8.03 -11.90
C HIS A 169 7.71 -7.99 -13.44
N THR A 170 6.78 -8.77 -14.00
CA THR A 170 6.40 -8.67 -15.42
C THR A 170 5.29 -7.64 -15.62
N ALA A 171 5.04 -7.23 -16.87
CA ALA A 171 3.96 -6.31 -17.20
C ALA A 171 2.59 -6.82 -16.71
N GLY A 172 2.28 -8.11 -16.92
CA GLY A 172 1.03 -8.70 -16.42
C GLY A 172 0.86 -8.59 -14.90
N GLN A 173 1.93 -8.85 -14.13
CA GLN A 173 1.88 -8.75 -12.66
C GLN A 173 1.67 -7.32 -12.16
N VAL A 174 2.16 -6.34 -12.92
CA VAL A 174 1.96 -4.90 -12.66
C VAL A 174 0.54 -4.49 -13.02
N SER A 175 0.06 -4.86 -14.21
CA SER A 175 -1.29 -4.54 -14.67
C SER A 175 -2.37 -5.11 -13.76
N VAL A 176 -2.25 -6.39 -13.37
CA VAL A 176 -3.18 -7.01 -12.40
C VAL A 176 -3.12 -6.31 -11.04
N GLY A 177 -1.92 -5.90 -10.60
CA GLY A 177 -1.77 -5.09 -9.40
C GLY A 177 -2.57 -3.78 -9.50
N PHE A 178 -2.42 -3.03 -10.60
CA PHE A 178 -3.16 -1.79 -10.79
C PHE A 178 -4.68 -1.99 -10.76
N LEU A 179 -5.17 -3.03 -11.45
CA LEU A 179 -6.60 -3.36 -11.52
C LEU A 179 -7.15 -3.70 -10.13
N ILE A 180 -6.49 -4.58 -9.37
CA ILE A 180 -6.91 -4.93 -8.02
C ILE A 180 -6.94 -3.69 -7.12
N GLY A 181 -5.88 -2.89 -7.17
CA GLY A 181 -5.78 -1.67 -6.37
C GLY A 181 -6.94 -0.71 -6.63
N ALA A 182 -7.26 -0.40 -7.89
CA ALA A 182 -8.35 0.51 -8.19
C ALA A 182 -9.73 -0.11 -7.92
N ALA A 183 -9.95 -1.37 -8.34
CA ALA A 183 -11.26 -2.01 -8.29
C ALA A 183 -11.68 -2.47 -6.90
N VAL A 184 -10.74 -2.71 -5.97
CA VAL A 184 -11.07 -3.08 -4.59
C VAL A 184 -11.13 -1.84 -3.70
N ASN A 185 -10.21 -0.89 -3.87
CA ASN A 185 -10.03 0.17 -2.89
C ASN A 185 -11.18 1.19 -2.91
N SER A 186 -11.61 1.69 -4.07
CA SER A 186 -12.75 2.64 -4.14
C SER A 186 -14.05 2.05 -3.61
N PRO A 187 -14.52 0.86 -4.06
CA PRO A 187 -15.79 0.33 -3.58
C PRO A 187 -15.79 0.00 -2.08
N VAL A 188 -14.68 -0.52 -1.53
CA VAL A 188 -14.58 -0.80 -0.10
C VAL A 188 -14.52 0.50 0.71
N PHE A 189 -13.78 1.49 0.22
CA PHE A 189 -13.72 2.81 0.86
C PHE A 189 -15.11 3.46 0.90
N ASP A 190 -15.83 3.49 -0.23
CA ASP A 190 -17.17 4.05 -0.33
C ASP A 190 -18.23 3.26 0.46
N LEU A 191 -18.02 1.96 0.69
CA LEU A 191 -18.92 1.14 1.51
C LEU A 191 -18.75 1.41 3.01
N VAL A 192 -17.55 1.76 3.45
CA VAL A 192 -17.23 1.98 4.88
C VAL A 192 -17.39 3.44 5.29
N ARG A 193 -17.19 4.38 4.36
CA ARG A 193 -17.35 5.83 4.59
C ARG A 193 -18.81 6.25 4.70
#